data_AF-A0A950H2N2-F1
#
_entry.id   AF-A0A950H2N2-F1
#
_cell.length_a   1.000
_cell.length_b   1.000
_cell.length_c   1.000
_cell.angle_alpha   90.00
_cell.angle_beta   90.00
_cell.angle_gamma   90.00
#
_symmetry.space_group_name_H-M   'P 1'
#
loop_
_entity.id
_entity.type
_entity.pdbx_description
1 polymer ?
#
loop_
_entity_poly.entity_id
_entity_poly.type
_entity_poly.pdbx_seq_one_letter_code
_entity_poly.pdbx_strand_id
1 'polypeptide(L)'
;MGGPHFAFESELIASGCARVAGVDEVGRGPLAGPVGVAAVILDLDDLPDGLDDSKALSAARREALCGIIYAKAVAVSVAFASVAEIDALNIRGATLLAMARAVNALSLRADYALIDGRDIPAGLRCPARAIVGGD
;
A
#
# COMPACT_ATOMS: atom_id res chain seq x y z
N MET A 1 7.41 -13.54 -18.20
CA MET A 1 6.44 -12.43 -18.27
C MET A 1 5.29 -12.79 -17.34
N GLY A 2 5.42 -12.50 -16.06
CA GLY A 2 4.27 -12.47 -15.15
C GLY A 2 3.96 -10.99 -14.97
N GLY A 3 2.77 -10.55 -15.33
CA GLY A 3 2.33 -9.19 -14.95
C GLY A 3 1.86 -9.19 -13.49
N PRO A 4 1.55 -8.01 -12.92
CA PRO A 4 0.90 -7.92 -11.62
C PRO A 4 -0.35 -8.80 -11.56
N HIS A 5 -0.48 -9.57 -10.48
CA HIS A 5 -1.59 -10.50 -10.28
C HIS A 5 -2.74 -9.81 -9.55
N PHE A 6 -3.63 -9.14 -10.29
CA PHE A 6 -4.80 -8.45 -9.74
C PHE A 6 -5.98 -9.37 -9.38
N ALA A 7 -5.72 -10.62 -8.98
CA ALA A 7 -6.78 -11.61 -8.77
C ALA A 7 -7.71 -11.18 -7.64
N PHE A 8 -7.15 -10.67 -6.53
CA PHE A 8 -7.92 -10.24 -5.37
C PHE A 8 -8.70 -8.95 -5.64
N GLU A 9 -8.08 -7.99 -6.32
CA GLU A 9 -8.70 -6.74 -6.74
C GLU A 9 -9.86 -7.01 -7.69
N SER A 10 -9.67 -7.88 -8.68
CA SER A 10 -10.71 -8.24 -9.65
C SER A 10 -11.88 -8.96 -8.98
N GLU A 11 -11.62 -9.89 -8.05
CA GLU A 11 -12.66 -10.56 -7.27
C GLU A 11 -13.46 -9.57 -6.42
N LEU A 12 -12.77 -8.64 -5.74
CA LEU A 12 -13.41 -7.63 -4.91
C LEU A 12 -14.24 -6.65 -5.74
N ILE A 13 -13.75 -6.23 -6.90
CA ILE A 13 -14.49 -5.37 -7.83
C ILE A 13 -15.72 -6.09 -8.37
N ALA A 14 -15.59 -7.35 -8.78
CA ALA A 14 -16.71 -8.17 -9.21
C ALA A 14 -17.77 -8.36 -8.09
N SER A 15 -17.35 -8.31 -6.82
CA SER A 15 -18.23 -8.34 -5.64
C SER A 15 -18.87 -6.98 -5.29
N GLY A 16 -18.56 -5.92 -6.05
CA GLY A 16 -19.13 -4.57 -5.90
C GLY A 16 -18.22 -3.55 -5.20
N CYS A 17 -16.96 -3.89 -4.89
CA CYS A 17 -16.01 -2.91 -4.33
C CYS A 17 -15.38 -2.08 -5.45
N ALA A 18 -15.83 -0.83 -5.64
CA ALA A 18 -15.28 0.01 -6.71
C ALA A 18 -13.84 0.50 -6.42
N ARG A 19 -13.47 0.65 -5.15
CA ARG A 19 -12.18 1.21 -4.73
C ARG A 19 -11.45 0.25 -3.81
N VAL A 20 -10.53 -0.52 -4.38
CA VAL A 20 -9.65 -1.41 -3.62
C VAL A 20 -8.30 -0.73 -3.44
N ALA A 21 -7.86 -0.58 -2.20
CA ALA A 21 -6.56 0.00 -1.87
C ALA A 21 -5.52 -1.10 -1.63
N GLY A 22 -4.39 -1.06 -2.31
CA GLY A 22 -3.18 -1.81 -1.96
C GLY A 22 -2.34 -1.03 -0.93
N VAL A 23 -1.78 -1.72 0.05
CA VAL A 23 -1.04 -1.10 1.17
C VAL A 23 0.22 -1.90 1.47
N ASP A 24 1.37 -1.22 1.47
CA ASP A 24 2.69 -1.83 1.70
C ASP A 24 3.63 -0.88 2.47
N GLU A 25 4.60 -1.45 3.19
CA GLU A 25 5.57 -0.73 4.01
C GLU A 25 7.02 -0.81 3.52
N VAL A 26 7.80 0.23 3.84
CA VAL A 26 9.25 0.24 3.70
C VAL A 26 9.90 0.75 4.98
N GLY A 27 11.11 0.28 5.27
CA GLY A 27 11.89 0.74 6.43
C GLY A 27 11.68 -0.06 7.70
N ARG A 28 11.19 -1.30 7.61
CA ARG A 28 11.03 -2.20 8.78
C ARG A 28 12.35 -2.81 9.29
N GLY A 29 13.37 -2.91 8.43
CA GLY A 29 14.66 -3.57 8.70
C GLY A 29 15.87 -2.66 9.05
N PRO A 30 15.95 -1.39 8.60
CA PRO A 30 17.04 -0.50 8.98
C PRO A 30 17.14 -0.23 10.50
N LEU A 31 18.35 0.06 10.98
CA LEU A 31 18.64 0.39 12.38
C LEU A 31 18.17 1.80 12.80
N ALA A 32 17.92 2.68 11.83
CA ALA A 32 17.52 4.06 12.07
C ALA A 32 16.56 4.53 10.96
N GLY A 33 15.69 5.48 11.31
CA GLY A 33 14.70 6.07 10.42
C GLY A 33 13.27 5.64 10.76
N PRO A 34 12.27 6.34 10.22
CA PRO A 34 10.87 5.98 10.37
C PRO A 34 10.52 4.75 9.54
N VAL A 35 9.38 4.14 9.84
CA VAL A 35 8.70 3.24 8.89
C VAL A 35 7.76 4.07 8.03
N GLY A 36 7.83 3.89 6.71
CA GLY A 36 6.94 4.53 5.74
C GLY A 36 5.96 3.53 5.17
N VAL A 37 4.72 3.96 4.95
CA VAL A 37 3.66 3.14 4.37
C VAL A 37 2.96 3.93 3.28
N ALA A 38 2.70 3.28 2.14
CA ALA A 38 1.87 3.82 1.08
C ALA A 38 0.54 3.07 0.99
N ALA A 39 -0.55 3.79 0.74
CA ALA A 39 -1.83 3.23 0.34
C ALA A 39 -2.19 3.79 -1.04
N VAL A 40 -2.53 2.91 -1.97
CA VAL A 40 -2.79 3.27 -3.38
C VAL A 40 -4.08 2.61 -3.86
N ILE A 41 -4.98 3.41 -4.41
CA ILE A 41 -6.13 2.92 -5.20
C ILE A 41 -5.77 3.13 -6.66
N LEU A 42 -5.56 2.05 -7.40
CA LEU A 42 -5.27 2.09 -8.83
C LEU A 42 -6.56 2.17 -9.65
N ASP A 43 -6.45 2.78 -10.83
CA ASP A 43 -7.45 2.60 -11.88
C ASP A 43 -7.08 1.35 -12.68
N LEU A 44 -7.92 0.32 -12.64
CA LEU A 44 -7.66 -0.93 -13.37
C LEU A 44 -7.84 -0.78 -14.89
N ASP A 45 -8.55 0.25 -15.35
CA ASP A 45 -8.72 0.54 -16.77
C ASP A 45 -7.56 1.38 -17.35
N ASP A 46 -6.75 2.02 -16.48
CA ASP A 46 -5.58 2.83 -16.88
C ASP A 46 -4.34 2.55 -16.00
N LEU A 47 -3.87 1.30 -16.02
CA LEU A 47 -2.70 0.90 -15.26
C LEU A 47 -1.38 1.47 -15.84
N PRO A 48 -0.38 1.78 -14.97
CA PRO A 48 0.98 2.09 -15.42
C PRO A 48 1.66 0.89 -16.09
N ASP A 49 2.30 1.12 -17.25
CA ASP A 49 3.12 0.11 -17.89
C ASP A 49 4.35 -0.25 -17.05
N GLY A 50 4.53 -1.55 -16.78
CA GLY A 50 5.70 -2.06 -16.07
C GLY A 50 5.64 -1.84 -14.55
N LEU A 51 4.44 -1.90 -13.96
CA LEU A 51 4.20 -1.88 -12.51
C LEU A 51 4.76 -3.11 -11.76
N ASP A 52 5.31 -4.10 -12.46
CA ASP A 52 5.83 -5.36 -11.92
C ASP A 52 7.06 -5.20 -10.99
N ASP A 53 7.29 -6.23 -10.17
CA ASP A 53 8.14 -6.31 -8.97
C ASP A 53 9.26 -5.26 -8.91
N SER A 54 9.02 -4.24 -8.07
CA SER A 54 9.86 -3.06 -7.85
C SER A 54 11.32 -3.40 -7.45
N LYS A 55 11.57 -4.65 -7.05
CA LYS A 55 12.89 -5.19 -6.67
C LYS A 55 13.82 -5.39 -7.86
N ALA A 56 13.31 -5.52 -9.09
CA ALA A 56 14.12 -5.65 -10.30
C ALA A 56 14.41 -4.30 -11.01
N LEU A 57 13.78 -3.20 -10.55
CA LEU A 57 13.87 -1.90 -11.22
C LEU A 57 15.09 -1.07 -10.73
N SER A 58 15.66 -0.28 -11.64
CA SER A 58 16.67 0.72 -11.26
C SER A 58 16.03 1.88 -10.48
N ALA A 59 16.82 2.62 -9.69
CA ALA A 59 16.32 3.78 -8.94
C ALA A 59 15.62 4.81 -9.85
N ALA A 60 16.23 5.12 -11.01
CA ALA A 60 15.64 6.03 -11.99
C ALA A 60 14.31 5.51 -12.55
N ARG A 61 14.16 4.19 -12.74
CA ARG A 61 12.91 3.60 -13.22
C ARG A 61 11.82 3.63 -12.14
N ARG A 62 12.18 3.44 -10.87
CA ARG A 62 11.25 3.59 -9.73
C ARG A 62 10.75 5.02 -9.59
N GLU A 63 11.62 6.02 -9.71
CA GLU A 63 11.21 7.43 -9.67
C GLU A 63 10.24 7.78 -10.81
N ALA A 64 10.55 7.33 -12.03
CA ALA A 64 9.65 7.53 -13.17
C ALA A 64 8.29 6.85 -12.95
N LEU A 65 8.30 5.60 -12.47
CA LEU A 65 7.08 4.85 -12.19
C LEU A 65 6.26 5.49 -11.06
N CYS A 66 6.92 5.99 -10.02
CA CYS A 66 6.26 6.72 -8.94
C CYS A 66 5.51 7.94 -9.46
N GLY A 67 6.14 8.73 -10.34
CA GLY A 67 5.47 9.86 -11.01
C GLY A 67 4.25 9.44 -11.82
N ILE A 68 4.31 8.31 -12.52
CA ILE A 68 3.18 7.77 -13.27
C ILE A 68 2.05 7.31 -12.33
N ILE A 69 2.38 6.62 -11.23
CA ILE A 69 1.39 6.20 -10.22
C ILE A 69 0.67 7.42 -9.65
N TYR A 70 1.39 8.46 -9.24
CA TYR A 70 0.75 9.67 -8.73
C TYR A 70 -0.14 10.38 -9.76
N ALA A 71 0.16 10.25 -11.05
CA ALA A 71 -0.63 10.86 -12.12
C ALA A 71 -1.87 10.04 -12.50
N LYS A 72 -1.80 8.71 -12.41
CA LYS A 72 -2.85 7.79 -12.89
C LYS A 72 -3.71 7.17 -11.80
N ALA A 73 -3.17 7.02 -10.59
CA ALA A 73 -3.91 6.40 -9.50
C ALA A 73 -5.12 7.25 -9.10
N VAL A 74 -6.22 6.57 -8.75
CA VAL A 74 -7.45 7.19 -8.27
C VAL A 74 -7.21 7.94 -6.95
N ALA A 75 -6.39 7.36 -6.06
CA ALA A 75 -5.93 8.02 -4.84
C ALA A 75 -4.62 7.41 -4.35
N VAL A 76 -3.76 8.26 -3.79
CA VAL A 76 -2.50 7.89 -3.14
C VAL A 76 -2.40 8.58 -1.80
N SER A 77 -1.91 7.87 -0.79
CA SER A 77 -1.60 8.41 0.52
C SER A 77 -0.33 7.77 1.05
N VAL A 78 0.51 8.57 1.72
CA VAL A 78 1.74 8.11 2.37
C VAL A 78 1.71 8.55 3.81
N ALA A 79 2.03 7.64 4.72
CA ALA A 79 2.11 7.90 6.15
C ALA A 79 3.39 7.32 6.73
N PHE A 80 3.81 7.90 7.86
CA PHE A 80 5.00 7.47 8.58
C PHE A 80 4.67 7.17 10.03
N ALA A 81 5.41 6.23 10.61
CA ALA A 81 5.60 6.13 12.04
C ALA A 81 7.03 6.55 12.39
N SER A 82 7.14 7.54 13.27
CA SER A 82 8.40 8.08 13.76
C SER A 82 9.16 7.08 14.62
N VAL A 83 10.47 7.33 14.83
CA VAL A 83 11.31 6.53 15.73
C VAL A 83 10.70 6.47 17.15
N ALA A 84 10.18 7.59 17.65
CA ALA A 84 9.53 7.63 18.96
C ALA A 84 8.30 6.71 19.04
N GLU A 85 7.54 6.57 17.95
CA GLU A 85 6.41 5.65 17.89
C GLU A 85 6.86 4.19 17.77
N ILE A 86 7.96 3.92 17.05
CA ILE A 86 8.60 2.60 17.00
C ILE A 86 9.05 2.17 18.39
N ASP A 87 9.70 3.07 19.13
CA ASP A 87 10.16 2.78 20.49
C ASP A 87 8.99 2.52 21.45
N ALA A 88 7.87 3.25 21.29
CA ALA A 88 6.70 3.11 22.14
C ALA A 88 5.84 1.88 21.82
N LEU A 89 5.72 1.52 20.54
CA LEU A 89 4.74 0.53 20.05
C LEU A 89 5.37 -0.76 19.53
N ASN A 90 6.71 -0.86 19.54
CA ASN A 90 7.52 -1.77 18.74
C ASN A 90 7.34 -1.60 17.23
N ILE A 91 8.25 -2.17 16.45
CA ILE A 91 8.25 -2.02 14.99
C ILE A 91 6.96 -2.53 14.34
N ARG A 92 6.39 -3.64 14.82
CA ARG A 92 5.13 -4.17 14.29
C ARG A 92 3.96 -3.24 14.59
N GLY A 93 3.86 -2.74 15.82
CA GLY A 93 2.79 -1.82 16.21
C GLY A 93 2.87 -0.48 15.46
N ALA A 94 4.08 0.03 15.26
CA ALA A 94 4.33 1.25 14.51
C ALA A 94 4.00 1.09 13.01
N THR A 95 4.35 -0.04 12.39
CA THR A 95 3.95 -0.36 11.00
C THR A 95 2.42 -0.38 10.86
N LEU A 96 1.72 -1.09 11.75
CA LEU A 96 0.25 -1.16 11.71
C LEU A 96 -0.39 0.23 11.92
N LEU A 97 0.18 1.05 12.79
CA LEU A 97 -0.26 2.43 12.98
C LEU A 97 -0.10 3.26 11.69
N ALA A 98 1.05 3.15 11.02
CA ALA A 98 1.29 3.84 9.74
C ALA A 98 0.37 3.33 8.62
N MET A 99 0.09 2.03 8.55
CA MET A 99 -0.89 1.46 7.61
C MET A 99 -2.29 2.02 7.82
N ALA A 100 -2.77 2.06 9.08
CA ALA A 100 -4.06 2.66 9.38
C ALA A 100 -4.11 4.15 9.00
N ARG A 101 -3.03 4.89 9.24
CA ARG A 101 -2.91 6.31 8.83
C ARG A 101 -2.97 6.46 7.31
N ALA A 102 -2.19 5.68 6.57
CA ALA A 102 -2.14 5.77 5.11
C ALA A 102 -3.51 5.54 4.49
N VAL A 103 -4.19 4.43 4.86
CA VAL A 103 -5.53 4.10 4.35
C VAL A 103 -6.56 5.16 4.71
N ASN A 104 -6.57 5.61 5.97
CA ASN A 104 -7.56 6.59 6.42
C ASN A 104 -7.33 8.01 5.87
N ALA A 105 -6.13 8.30 5.35
CA ALA A 105 -5.78 9.58 4.74
C ALA A 105 -5.94 9.61 3.20
N LEU A 106 -6.38 8.51 2.58
CA LEU A 106 -6.76 8.53 1.17
C LEU A 106 -7.84 9.61 0.92
N SER A 107 -7.64 10.42 -0.12
CA SER A 107 -8.59 11.47 -0.53
C SER A 107 -9.97 10.90 -0.90
N LEU A 108 -9.99 9.66 -1.38
CA LEU A 108 -11.19 8.87 -1.62
C LEU A 108 -11.17 7.65 -0.69
N ARG A 109 -12.26 7.46 0.05
CA ARG A 109 -12.40 6.31 0.95
C ARG A 109 -12.38 5.01 0.15
N ALA A 110 -11.48 4.11 0.53
CA ALA A 110 -11.46 2.74 0.03
C ALA A 110 -12.71 1.97 0.47
N ASP A 111 -13.24 1.15 -0.43
CA ASP A 111 -14.30 0.18 -0.12
C ASP A 111 -13.70 -1.08 0.53
N TYR A 112 -12.46 -1.41 0.16
CA TYR A 112 -11.71 -2.54 0.70
C TYR A 112 -10.21 -2.24 0.69
N ALA A 113 -9.45 -2.76 1.67
CA ALA A 113 -7.99 -2.65 1.69
C ALA A 113 -7.30 -4.02 1.64
N LEU A 114 -6.32 -4.17 0.76
CA LEU A 114 -5.39 -5.29 0.69
C LEU A 114 -4.08 -4.85 1.34
N ILE A 115 -3.73 -5.50 2.44
CA ILE A 115 -2.57 -5.16 3.26
C ILE A 115 -1.49 -6.20 3.03
N ASP A 116 -0.29 -5.80 2.59
CA ASP A 116 0.84 -6.74 2.56
C ASP A 116 1.27 -7.09 3.99
N GLY A 117 1.40 -8.40 4.23
CA GLY A 117 1.73 -8.97 5.53
C GLY A 117 0.62 -9.84 6.12
N ARG A 118 0.61 -9.95 7.45
CA ARG A 118 -0.17 -10.97 8.19
C ARG A 118 -1.30 -10.40 9.03
N ASP A 119 -1.25 -9.11 9.31
CA ASP A 119 -2.05 -8.46 10.33
C ASP A 119 -2.89 -7.35 9.71
N ILE A 120 -4.14 -7.23 10.14
CA ILE A 120 -5.00 -6.12 9.74
C ILE A 120 -4.84 -4.99 10.77
N PRO A 121 -4.48 -3.77 10.35
CA PRO A 121 -4.42 -2.61 11.23
C PRO A 121 -5.74 -2.35 11.96
N ALA A 122 -5.66 -2.03 13.24
CA ALA A 122 -6.83 -1.55 13.99
C ALA A 122 -7.21 -0.14 13.52
N GLY A 123 -8.51 0.18 13.54
CA GLY A 123 -9.01 1.52 13.22
C GLY A 123 -9.13 1.85 11.74
N LEU A 124 -9.07 0.85 10.85
CA LEU A 124 -9.44 1.04 9.45
C LEU A 124 -10.93 1.40 9.32
N ARG A 125 -11.21 2.35 8.42
CA ARG A 125 -12.57 2.77 8.09
C ARG A 125 -13.20 1.93 6.97
N CYS A 126 -12.57 0.85 6.56
CA CYS A 126 -13.06 -0.10 5.56
C CYS A 126 -12.72 -1.54 5.98
N PRO A 127 -13.44 -2.54 5.44
CA PRO A 127 -13.01 -3.93 5.47
C PRO A 127 -11.61 -4.10 4.84
N ALA A 128 -10.87 -5.08 5.32
CA ALA A 128 -9.53 -5.34 4.82
C ALA A 128 -9.18 -6.83 4.87
N ARG A 129 -8.15 -7.20 4.08
CA ARG A 129 -7.54 -8.52 4.05
C ARG A 129 -6.03 -8.37 4.09
N ALA A 130 -5.38 -9.15 4.95
CA ALA A 130 -3.93 -9.30 4.93
C ALA A 130 -3.54 -10.38 3.92
N ILE A 131 -2.53 -10.11 3.09
CA ILE A 131 -1.99 -11.02 2.07
C ILE A 131 -0.49 -11.15 2.33
N VAL A 132 -0.01 -12.38 2.50
CA VAL A 132 1.43 -12.63 2.66
C VAL A 132 2.06 -12.74 1.27
N GLY A 133 2.97 -11.81 0.94
CA GLY A 133 3.61 -11.75 -0.38
C GLY A 133 2.68 -11.16 -1.43
N GLY A 134 2.00 -10.07 -1.05
CA GLY A 134 1.13 -9.31 -1.95
C GLY A 134 1.84 -8.19 -2.70
N ASP A 135 3.17 -8.11 -2.57
CA ASP A 135 4.06 -7.12 -3.19
C ASP A 135 4.42 -7.42 -4.66
#